data_AF-U2FGP0-F1
#
_entry.id   AF-U2FGP0-F1
#
_cell.length_a   1.000
_cell.length_b   1.000
_cell.length_c   1.000
_cell.angle_alpha   90.00
_cell.angle_beta   90.00
_cell.angle_gamma   90.00
#
_symmetry.space_group_name_H-M   'P 1'
#
loop_
_entity.id
_entity.type
_entity.pdbx_description
1 polymer ?
#
loop_
_entity_poly.entity_id
_entity_poly.type
_entity_poly.pdbx_seq_one_letter_code
_entity_poly.pdbx_strand_id
1 'polypeptide(L)' 'MQAGDIVLSVNGTPVANIGALMTEIDAARGNVALLVQRGGTRLYVPIEIG' A
#
# COMPACT_ATOMS: atom_id res chain seq x y z
N MET A 1 -4.07 8.48 -0.94
CA MET A 1 -3.50 8.32 0.42
C MET A 1 -3.57 9.64 1.16
N GLN A 2 -3.45 9.62 2.48
CA GLN A 2 -3.35 10.84 3.29
C GLN A 2 -2.20 10.74 4.29
N ALA A 3 -1.79 11.88 4.84
CA ALA A 3 -0.80 11.92 5.91
C ALA A 3 -1.30 11.15 7.15
N GLY A 4 -0.40 10.37 7.74
CA GLY A 4 -0.71 9.50 8.88
C GLY A 4 -1.24 8.10 8.51
N ASP A 5 -1.41 7.78 7.23
CA ASP A 5 -1.64 6.40 6.80
C ASP A 5 -0.39 5.55 7.03
N ILE A 6 -0.56 4.37 7.63
CA ILE A 6 0.49 3.35 7.77
C ILE A 6 0.20 2.23 6.77
N VAL A 7 1.10 2.00 5.82
CA VAL A 7 0.94 0.92 4.83
C VAL A 7 1.24 -0.43 5.47
N LEU A 8 0.34 -1.39 5.26
CA LEU A 8 0.43 -2.75 5.80
C LEU A 8 0.62 -3.80 4.70
N SER A 9 -0.01 -3.60 3.54
CA SER A 9 0.14 -4.50 2.40
C SER A 9 -0.07 -3.79 1.06
N VAL A 10 0.48 -4.39 0.01
CA VAL A 10 0.35 -4.00 -1.39
C VAL A 10 -0.30 -5.16 -2.12
N ASN A 11 -1.47 -4.96 -2.75
CA ASN A 11 -2.21 -6.01 -3.45
C ASN A 11 -2.43 -7.30 -2.63
N GLY A 12 -2.54 -7.17 -1.31
CA GLY A 12 -2.68 -8.29 -0.38
C GLY A 12 -1.36 -8.87 0.16
N THR A 13 -0.21 -8.51 -0.42
CA THR A 13 1.13 -8.90 0.06
C THR A 13 1.55 -8.04 1.25
N PRO A 14 1.73 -8.59 2.48
CA PRO A 14 2.17 -7.82 3.63
C PRO A 14 3.56 -7.22 3.42
N VAL A 15 3.72 -5.96 3.79
CA VAL A 15 5.00 -5.25 3.72
C VAL A 15 5.38 -4.72 5.10
N ALA A 16 6.63 -4.91 5.49
CA ALA A 16 7.13 -4.51 6.80
C ALA A 16 8.13 -3.34 6.74
N ASN A 17 8.59 -2.97 5.55
CA ASN A 17 9.56 -1.91 5.34
C ASN A 17 9.41 -1.29 3.95
N ILE A 18 10.11 -0.17 3.75
CA ILE A 18 10.07 0.61 2.51
C ILE A 18 10.60 -0.19 1.32
N GLY A 19 11.63 -1.03 1.52
CA GLY A 19 12.19 -1.84 0.44
C GLY A 19 11.17 -2.85 -0.11
N ALA A 20 10.49 -3.59 0.78
CA ALA A 20 9.43 -4.52 0.38
C ALA A 20 8.26 -3.81 -0.30
N LEU A 21 7.88 -2.62 0.21
CA LEU A 21 6.86 -1.78 -0.42
C LEU A 21 7.25 -1.37 -1.84
N MET A 22 8.49 -0.89 -2.05
CA MET A 22 8.98 -0.50 -3.37
C MET A 22 9.01 -1.68 -4.34
N THR A 23 9.50 -2.85 -3.89
CA THR A 23 9.50 -4.07 -4.72
C THR A 23 8.11 -4.47 -5.20
N GLU A 24 7.10 -4.45 -4.31
CA GLU A 24 5.73 -4.81 -4.70
C GLU A 24 5.08 -3.75 -5.61
N ILE A 25 5.41 -2.46 -5.41
CA ILE A 25 4.97 -1.37 -6.28
C ILE A 25 5.57 -1.53 -7.69
N ASP A 26 6.87 -1.78 -7.79
CA ASP A 26 7.57 -1.94 -9.07
C ASP A 26 7.10 -3.20 -9.83
N ALA A 27 6.73 -4.24 -9.09
CA ALA A 27 6.14 -5.46 -9.65
C ALA A 27 4.69 -5.26 -10.14
N ALA A 28 3.96 -4.33 -9.53
CA ALA A 28 2.59 -4.03 -9.91
C ALA A 28 2.53 -3.21 -11.21
N ARG A 29 1.53 -3.49 -12.06
CA ARG A 29 1.27 -2.73 -13.29
C ARG A 29 -0.10 -2.07 -13.19
N GLY A 30 -0.14 -0.74 -13.32
CA GLY A 30 -1.38 0.04 -13.29
C GLY A 30 -1.89 0.28 -11.87
N ASN A 31 -3.09 -0.25 -11.55
CA ASN A 31 -3.74 0.01 -10.27
C ASN A 31 -3.23 -0.89 -9.15
N VAL A 32 -2.86 -0.28 -8.03
CA VAL A 32 -2.42 -0.92 -6.81
C VAL A 32 -3.42 -0.67 -5.69
N ALA A 33 -3.78 -1.73 -4.96
CA ALA A 33 -4.58 -1.63 -3.75
C ALA A 33 -3.65 -1.66 -2.53
N LEU A 34 -3.56 -0.54 -1.81
CA LEU A 34 -2.85 -0.48 -0.54
C LEU A 34 -3.80 -0.79 0.60
N LEU A 35 -3.46 -1.77 1.43
CA LEU A 35 -4.06 -1.85 2.76
C LEU A 35 -3.32 -0.88 3.67
N VAL A 36 -4.05 0.10 4.19
CA VAL A 36 -3.50 1.06 5.15
C VAL A 36 -4.25 0.98 6.48
N GLN A 37 -3.55 1.29 7.56
CA GLN A 37 -4.15 1.66 8.82
C GLN A 37 -4.23 3.19 8.90
N ARG A 38 -5.44 3.69 9.14
CA ARG A 38 -5.74 5.11 9.32
C ARG A 38 -6.40 5.29 10.69
N GLY A 39 -5.64 5.88 11.61
CA GLY A 39 -6.01 5.85 13.02
C GLY A 39 -6.16 4.41 13.52
N GLY A 40 -7.38 4.04 13.94
CA GLY A 40 -7.71 2.68 14.41
C GLY A 40 -8.36 1.76 13.37
N THR A 41 -8.54 2.20 12.13
CA THR A 41 -9.27 1.45 11.09
C THR A 41 -8.34 0.99 9.99
N ARG A 42 -8.58 -0.21 9.46
CA ARG A 42 -7.90 -0.71 8.26
C ARG A 42 -8.82 -0.56 7.04
N LEU A 43 -8.30 0.00 5.96
CA LEU A 43 -9.04 0.20 4.72
C LEU A 43 -8.14 0.02 3.49
N TYR A 44 -8.76 -0.35 2.37
CA TYR A 44 -8.08 -0.36 1.08
C TYR A 44 -8.14 1.02 0.44
N VAL A 45 -7.00 1.50 -0.04
CA VAL A 45 -6.86 2.73 -0.81
C VAL A 45 -6.32 2.34 -2.19
N PRO A 46 -7.12 2.47 -3.27
CA PRO A 46 -6.60 2.30 -4.61
C PRO A 46 -5.70 3.48 -4.98
N ILE A 47 -4.60 3.19 -5.65
CA ILE A 47 -3.70 4.17 -6.26
C ILE A 47 -3.34 3.70 -7.65
N GLU A 48 -3.33 4.63 -8.59
CA GLU A 48 -2.85 4.41 -9.95
C GLU A 48 -1.36 4.72 -10.00
N ILE A 49 -0.57 3.77 -10.49
CA ILE A 49 0.87 3.92 -10.66
C ILE A 49 1.12 3.97 -12.17
N GLY A 50 1.56 5.15 -12.62
CA GLY A 50 1.82 5.48 -14.03
C GLY A 50 3.20 6.07 -14.21
#